data_AF-A0A3R6QNP4-F1
#
_entry.id   AF-A0A3R6QNP4-F1
#
_cell.length_a   1.000
_cell.length_b   1.000
_cell.length_c   1.000
_cell.angle_alpha   90.00
_cell.angle_beta   90.00
_cell.angle_gamma   90.00
#
_symmetry.space_group_name_H-M   'P 1'
#
loop_
_entity.id
_entity.type
_entity.pdbx_description
1 polymer ?
#
loop_
_entity_poly.entity_id
_entity_poly.type
_entity_poly.pdbx_seq_one_letter_code
_entity_poly.pdbx_strand_id
1 'polypeptide(L)'
;MITAESYDVLKFVEHGGKCRASMDCERGRLLIQRLGDSGGITKEQLFKWFKQLVCELEKYHRYQNGKCYRYLNPYSILVTEEEKIMLLDLSSKSSGFVFKNMQMPAMRKHFLSPASAVENTAPDEDFYNLGKTIQFMLARTEDYITLTRRETYLLSRIIDKCLGENPKKKYKNLKQVHKELPDITLKRVKKQNKKTILIILAIVLALTGICTVKAAADGGKNISGKDIYLTYKQADEE
;
A
#
# COMPACT_ATOMS: atom_id res chain seq x y z
N MET A 1 -10.84 -17.78 16.08
CA MET A 1 -10.01 -16.64 15.63
C MET A 1 -8.76 -16.64 16.46
N ILE A 2 -7.58 -16.52 15.83
CA ILE A 2 -6.33 -16.32 16.57
C ILE A 2 -6.35 -14.89 17.12
N THR A 3 -6.23 -14.75 18.43
CA THR A 3 -6.22 -13.45 19.12
C THR A 3 -4.93 -12.71 18.85
N ALA A 4 -4.98 -11.37 18.81
CA ALA A 4 -3.77 -10.56 18.71
C ALA A 4 -2.91 -10.71 19.97
N GLU A 5 -1.60 -10.79 19.78
CA GLU A 5 -0.59 -10.90 20.83
C GLU A 5 0.39 -9.73 20.72
N SER A 6 1.17 -9.52 21.77
CA SER A 6 2.21 -8.49 21.82
C SER A 6 3.56 -9.08 21.41
N TYR A 7 4.25 -8.41 20.49
CA TYR A 7 5.53 -8.85 19.95
C TYR A 7 6.57 -7.73 20.03
N ASP A 8 7.82 -8.11 20.29
CA ASP A 8 8.95 -7.18 20.21
C ASP A 8 9.27 -6.90 18.74
N VAL A 9 9.20 -5.64 18.35
CA VAL A 9 9.35 -5.18 16.97
C VAL A 9 10.43 -4.12 16.85
N LEU A 10 10.92 -3.98 15.62
CA LEU A 10 11.79 -2.88 15.23
C LEU A 10 10.94 -1.70 14.74
N LYS A 11 11.04 -0.56 15.43
CA LYS A 11 10.54 0.73 14.94
C LYS A 11 11.69 1.58 14.45
N PHE A 12 11.63 2.00 13.20
CA PHE A 12 12.67 2.84 12.63
C PHE A 12 12.29 4.32 12.69
N VAL A 13 13.17 5.12 13.30
CA VAL A 13 13.09 6.58 13.36
C VAL A 13 14.14 7.16 12.43
N GLU A 14 13.70 8.03 11.53
CA GLU A 14 14.57 8.71 10.58
C GLU A 14 14.79 10.16 11.01
N HIS A 15 16.04 10.55 11.23
CA HIS A 15 16.39 11.92 11.55
C HIS A 15 17.72 12.30 10.92
N GLY A 16 17.75 13.36 10.11
CA GLY A 16 18.97 13.89 9.49
C GLY A 16 19.71 12.87 8.61
N GLY A 17 18.99 12.04 7.86
CA GLY A 17 19.57 11.01 6.99
C GLY A 17 20.10 9.77 7.71
N LYS A 18 20.01 9.70 9.04
CA LYS A 18 20.34 8.51 9.84
C LYS A 18 19.07 7.73 10.19
N CYS A 19 19.14 6.41 10.11
CA CYS A 19 18.07 5.49 10.53
C CYS A 19 18.47 4.86 11.87
N ARG A 20 17.64 5.05 12.90
CA ARG A 20 17.81 4.39 14.20
C ARG A 20 16.65 3.43 14.42
N ALA A 21 16.90 2.28 15.00
CA ALA A 21 15.84 1.43 15.52
C ALA A 21 15.58 1.75 17.00
N SER A 22 14.32 1.84 17.38
CA SER A 22 13.85 1.67 18.75
C SER A 22 13.21 0.29 18.84
N MET A 23 13.51 -0.43 19.92
CA MET A 23 12.72 -1.58 20.30
C MET A 23 11.37 -1.07 20.80
N ASP A 24 10.30 -1.74 20.41
CA ASP A 24 8.97 -1.47 20.91
C ASP A 24 8.19 -2.78 21.03
N CYS A 25 7.11 -2.77 21.79
CA CYS A 25 6.22 -3.90 21.96
C CYS A 25 4.87 -3.55 21.32
N GLU A 26 4.55 -4.24 20.22
CA GLU A 26 3.37 -3.93 19.42
C GLU A 26 2.38 -5.08 19.41
N ARG A 27 1.09 -4.73 19.46
CA ARG A 27 0.01 -5.72 19.41
C ARG A 27 -0.37 -6.00 17.96
N GLY A 28 -0.50 -7.28 17.63
CA GLY A 28 -0.88 -7.71 16.30
C GLY A 28 -0.90 -9.21 16.14
N ARG A 29 -0.82 -9.65 14.89
CA ARG A 29 -0.76 -11.07 14.52
C ARG A 29 0.40 -11.28 13.57
N LEU A 30 1.09 -12.41 13.69
CA LEU A 30 2.09 -12.78 12.71
C LEU A 30 1.45 -12.89 11.33
N LEU A 31 2.20 -12.56 10.27
CA LEU A 31 1.71 -12.61 8.91
C LEU A 31 1.10 -13.98 8.57
N ILE A 32 1.70 -15.07 9.05
CA ILE A 32 1.17 -16.44 8.89
C ILE A 32 -0.23 -16.62 9.50
N GLN A 33 -0.48 -16.03 10.68
CA GLN A 33 -1.76 -16.10 11.37
C GLN A 33 -2.79 -15.22 10.66
N ARG A 34 -2.40 -13.99 10.32
CA ARG A 34 -3.28 -13.03 9.64
C ARG A 34 -3.76 -13.53 8.28
N LEU A 35 -2.91 -14.21 7.53
CA LEU A 35 -3.26 -14.83 6.24
C LEU A 35 -4.18 -16.07 6.39
N GLY A 36 -4.29 -16.64 7.60
CA GLY A 36 -5.16 -17.77 7.90
C GLY A 36 -6.54 -17.38 8.45
N ASP A 37 -6.80 -16.08 8.66
CA ASP A 37 -8.09 -15.61 9.15
C ASP A 37 -9.20 -15.72 8.11
N SER A 38 -10.43 -15.96 8.56
CA SER A 38 -11.63 -15.85 7.73
C SER A 38 -11.95 -14.42 7.29
N GLY A 39 -11.37 -13.42 7.98
CA GLY A 39 -11.44 -12.01 7.61
C GLY A 39 -10.59 -11.74 6.36
N GLY A 40 -11.25 -11.78 5.20
CA GLY A 40 -10.61 -11.62 3.90
C GLY A 40 -9.73 -10.36 3.80
N ILE A 41 -8.58 -10.51 3.15
CA ILE A 41 -7.67 -9.41 2.84
C ILE A 41 -8.09 -8.81 1.50
N THR A 42 -8.20 -7.49 1.40
CA THR A 42 -8.47 -6.84 0.12
C THR A 42 -7.23 -6.84 -0.76
N LYS A 43 -7.41 -6.80 -2.09
CA LYS A 43 -6.28 -6.65 -3.02
C LYS A 43 -5.47 -5.40 -2.71
N GLU A 44 -6.12 -4.28 -2.42
CA GLU A 44 -5.43 -3.04 -2.04
C GLU A 44 -4.54 -3.22 -0.81
N GLN A 45 -5.05 -3.90 0.23
CA GLN A 45 -4.29 -4.15 1.44
C GLN A 45 -3.11 -5.11 1.20
N LEU A 46 -3.29 -6.14 0.37
CA LEU A 46 -2.21 -7.05 -0.01
C LEU A 46 -1.05 -6.29 -0.70
N PHE A 47 -1.38 -5.44 -1.68
CA PHE A 47 -0.36 -4.64 -2.37
C PHE A 47 0.28 -3.57 -1.47
N LYS A 48 -0.48 -3.01 -0.52
CA LYS A 48 0.05 -2.12 0.52
C LYS A 48 1.07 -2.87 1.38
N TRP A 49 0.79 -4.10 1.80
CA TRP A 49 1.73 -4.93 2.55
C TRP A 49 2.99 -5.26 1.76
N PHE A 50 2.90 -5.57 0.45
CA PHE A 50 4.10 -5.76 -0.37
C PHE A 50 5.03 -4.54 -0.32
N LYS A 51 4.47 -3.33 -0.45
CA LYS A 51 5.26 -2.11 -0.33
C LYS A 51 5.85 -1.91 1.05
N GLN A 52 5.04 -2.12 2.10
CA GLN A 52 5.51 -1.97 3.48
C GLN A 52 6.63 -2.97 3.80
N LEU A 53 6.55 -4.21 3.33
CA LEU A 53 7.63 -5.20 3.47
C LEU A 53 8.96 -4.68 2.89
N VAL A 54 8.93 -4.16 1.66
CA VAL A 54 10.14 -3.60 1.03
C VAL A 54 10.66 -2.39 1.81
N CYS A 55 9.75 -1.50 2.25
CA CYS A 55 10.13 -0.31 3.01
C CYS A 55 10.76 -0.65 4.37
N GLU A 56 10.18 -1.58 5.12
CA GLU A 56 10.71 -2.00 6.42
C GLU A 56 12.06 -2.69 6.27
N LEU A 57 12.22 -3.54 5.26
CA LEU A 57 13.51 -4.18 4.98
C LEU A 57 14.58 -3.17 4.54
N GLU A 58 14.21 -2.14 3.77
CA GLU A 58 15.13 -1.07 3.36
C GLU A 58 15.60 -0.23 4.56
N LYS A 59 14.69 0.05 5.51
CA LYS A 59 15.03 0.73 6.77
C LYS A 59 15.96 -0.13 7.62
N TYR A 60 15.70 -1.44 7.71
CA TYR A 60 16.58 -2.38 8.39
C TYR A 60 18.00 -2.37 7.81
N HIS A 61 18.14 -2.46 6.48
CA HIS A 61 19.45 -2.39 5.81
C HIS A 61 20.19 -1.10 6.14
N ARG A 62 19.50 0.05 6.18
CA ARG A 62 20.13 1.32 6.60
C ARG A 62 20.57 1.30 8.05
N TYR A 63 19.71 0.83 8.95
CA TYR A 63 20.00 0.76 10.37
C TYR A 63 21.20 -0.15 10.68
N GLN A 64 21.30 -1.30 10.01
CA GLN A 64 22.35 -2.29 10.23
C GLN A 64 23.58 -2.16 9.30
N ASN A 65 23.78 -0.98 8.69
CA ASN A 65 24.91 -0.71 7.78
C ASN A 65 25.05 -1.76 6.64
N GLY A 66 23.93 -2.13 6.04
CA GLY A 66 23.86 -3.07 4.91
C GLY A 66 23.84 -4.55 5.30
N LYS A 67 23.87 -4.89 6.60
CA LYS A 67 23.63 -6.29 7.03
C LYS A 67 22.18 -6.69 6.81
N CYS A 68 22.00 -7.97 6.62
CA CYS A 68 20.73 -8.56 6.22
C CYS A 68 19.92 -9.02 7.41
N TYR A 69 18.60 -8.98 7.25
CA TYR A 69 17.65 -9.49 8.22
C TYR A 69 17.68 -11.03 8.25
N ARG A 70 17.97 -11.67 7.10
CA ARG A 70 18.19 -13.13 6.87
C ARG A 70 16.99 -14.04 7.09
N TYR A 71 15.98 -13.56 7.79
CA TYR A 71 14.84 -14.38 8.20
C TYR A 71 13.52 -13.76 7.81
N LEU A 72 13.46 -13.00 6.71
CA LEU A 72 12.19 -12.40 6.29
C LEU A 72 11.23 -13.50 5.82
N ASN A 73 10.28 -13.88 6.68
CA ASN A 73 9.33 -14.95 6.42
C ASN A 73 8.03 -14.72 7.21
N PRO A 74 6.96 -15.50 6.95
CA PRO A 74 5.65 -15.29 7.58
C PRO A 74 5.60 -15.32 9.11
N TYR A 75 6.62 -15.86 9.80
CA TYR A 75 6.75 -15.87 11.25
C TYR A 75 7.58 -14.70 11.82
N SER A 76 8.35 -14.00 10.98
CA SER A 76 9.20 -12.88 11.40
C SER A 76 8.56 -11.50 11.14
N ILE A 77 7.30 -11.50 10.69
CA ILE A 77 6.59 -10.32 10.23
C ILE A 77 5.33 -10.16 11.09
N LEU A 78 5.18 -9.00 11.72
CA LEU A 78 3.98 -8.62 12.43
C LEU A 78 3.06 -7.83 11.51
N VAL A 79 1.76 -8.17 11.55
CA VAL A 79 0.67 -7.32 11.08
C VAL A 79 0.00 -6.70 12.31
N THR A 80 0.10 -5.38 12.47
CA THR A 80 -0.55 -4.66 13.59
C THR A 80 -2.07 -4.65 13.43
N GLU A 81 -2.78 -4.25 14.49
CA GLU A 81 -4.24 -4.09 14.44
C GLU A 81 -4.70 -3.07 13.38
N GLU A 82 -3.87 -2.06 13.05
CA GLU A 82 -4.10 -1.10 11.96
C GLU A 82 -3.63 -1.59 10.58
N GLU A 83 -3.40 -2.89 10.43
CA GLU A 83 -2.99 -3.56 9.19
C GLU A 83 -1.69 -2.96 8.61
N LYS A 84 -0.72 -2.66 9.49
CA LYS A 84 0.64 -2.25 9.12
C LYS A 84 1.61 -3.41 9.29
N ILE A 85 2.57 -3.50 8.38
CA ILE A 85 3.69 -4.44 8.48
C ILE A 85 4.79 -3.86 9.36
N MET A 86 5.32 -4.69 10.27
CA MET A 86 6.52 -4.43 11.04
C MET A 86 7.42 -5.66 11.08
N LEU A 87 8.73 -5.46 11.18
CA LEU A 87 9.69 -6.55 11.39
C LEU A 87 9.82 -6.85 12.88
N LEU A 88 9.83 -8.14 13.23
CA LEU A 88 10.15 -8.55 14.59
C LEU A 88 11.62 -8.25 14.91
N ASP A 89 11.89 -7.93 16.17
CA ASP A 89 13.25 -7.87 16.67
C ASP A 89 13.77 -9.27 16.98
N LEU A 90 14.57 -9.81 16.06
CA LEU A 90 15.15 -11.15 16.18
C LEU A 90 16.24 -11.26 17.26
N SER A 91 16.71 -10.13 17.81
CA SER A 91 17.64 -10.14 18.94
C SER A 91 16.93 -10.33 20.28
N SER A 92 15.61 -10.11 20.33
CA SER A 92 14.83 -10.35 21.54
C SER A 92 14.67 -11.85 21.81
N LYS A 93 14.71 -12.21 23.11
CA LYS A 93 14.43 -13.58 23.57
C LYS A 93 13.02 -14.05 23.20
N SER A 94 12.05 -13.13 23.15
CA SER A 94 10.66 -13.44 22.80
C SER A 94 10.53 -13.94 21.36
N SER A 95 11.43 -13.52 20.46
CA SER A 95 11.49 -13.93 19.05
C SER A 95 12.13 -15.31 18.82
N GLY A 96 12.49 -16.04 19.89
CA GLY A 96 13.12 -17.37 19.81
C GLY A 96 12.32 -18.39 19.00
N PHE A 97 10.99 -18.24 18.92
CA PHE A 97 10.13 -19.11 18.11
C PHE A 97 10.40 -18.98 16.60
N VAL A 98 10.86 -17.82 16.11
CA VAL A 98 11.17 -17.61 14.69
C VAL A 98 12.27 -18.59 14.26
N PHE A 99 13.32 -18.71 15.07
CA PHE A 99 14.41 -19.65 14.82
C PHE A 99 13.97 -21.11 14.90
N LYS A 100 13.05 -21.46 15.81
CA LYS A 100 12.46 -22.81 15.88
C LYS A 100 11.67 -23.13 14.61
N ASN A 101 10.84 -22.20 14.14
CA ASN A 101 10.06 -22.38 12.91
C ASN A 101 10.98 -22.49 11.68
N MET A 102 12.09 -21.75 11.64
CA MET A 102 13.08 -21.86 10.58
C MET A 102 13.79 -23.21 10.51
N GLN A 103 13.75 -24.02 11.57
CA GLN A 103 14.27 -25.39 11.53
C GLN A 103 13.30 -26.39 10.89
N MET A 104 12.02 -26.02 10.71
CA MET A 104 11.04 -26.90 10.08
C MET A 104 11.45 -27.21 8.62
N PRO A 105 11.34 -28.47 8.17
CA PRO A 105 11.75 -28.87 6.82
C PRO A 105 11.13 -28.03 5.70
N ALA A 106 9.84 -27.70 5.82
CA ALA A 106 9.15 -26.86 4.85
C ALA A 106 9.72 -25.42 4.81
N MET A 107 10.00 -24.83 5.98
CA MET A 107 10.58 -23.49 6.06
C MET A 107 11.99 -23.46 5.48
N ARG A 108 12.83 -24.45 5.83
CA ARG A 108 14.18 -24.58 5.25
C ARG A 108 14.12 -24.73 3.73
N LYS A 109 13.26 -25.60 3.23
CA LYS A 109 13.12 -25.86 1.78
C LYS A 109 12.73 -24.61 1.00
N HIS A 110 11.87 -23.76 1.57
CA HIS A 110 11.30 -22.63 0.84
C HIS A 110 11.98 -21.29 1.12
N PHE A 111 12.43 -21.05 2.35
CA PHE A 111 12.96 -19.76 2.79
C PHE A 111 14.48 -19.75 3.00
N LEU A 112 15.18 -20.88 2.95
CA LEU A 112 16.64 -20.87 2.87
C LEU A 112 17.06 -20.67 1.41
N SER A 113 17.89 -19.66 1.15
CA SER A 113 18.44 -19.45 -0.19
C SER A 113 19.41 -20.58 -0.54
N PRO A 114 19.33 -21.19 -1.74
CA PRO A 114 20.30 -22.20 -2.18
C PRO A 114 21.76 -21.72 -2.16
N ALA A 115 21.96 -20.40 -2.26
CA ALA A 115 23.28 -19.77 -2.25
C ALA A 115 23.81 -19.43 -0.84
N SER A 116 23.02 -19.66 0.24
CA SER A 116 23.38 -19.25 1.61
C SER A 116 24.59 -19.98 2.20
N ALA A 117 25.12 -20.99 1.51
CA ALA A 117 26.35 -21.69 1.91
C ALA A 117 27.64 -20.88 1.60
N VAL A 118 27.54 -19.74 0.89
CA VAL A 118 28.69 -18.93 0.50
C VAL A 118 28.71 -17.62 1.30
N GLU A 119 29.81 -17.34 2.02
CA GLU A 119 29.93 -16.27 3.03
C GLU A 119 29.75 -14.80 2.55
N ASN A 120 29.43 -14.54 1.28
CA ASN A 120 29.35 -13.17 0.73
C ASN A 120 28.02 -12.83 0.02
N THR A 121 26.96 -13.63 0.21
CA THR A 121 25.66 -13.42 -0.47
C THR A 121 24.57 -12.77 0.40
N ALA A 122 24.94 -12.14 1.52
CA ALA A 122 23.95 -11.66 2.49
C ALA A 122 22.85 -10.78 1.85
N PRO A 123 23.15 -9.74 1.03
CA PRO A 123 22.09 -8.92 0.40
C PRO A 123 21.17 -9.73 -0.52
N ASP A 124 21.69 -10.75 -1.19
CA ASP A 124 20.93 -11.65 -2.07
C ASP A 124 19.98 -12.55 -1.25
N GLU A 125 20.29 -12.83 0.02
CA GLU A 125 19.44 -13.62 0.92
C GLU A 125 18.13 -12.89 1.25
N ASP A 126 18.21 -11.59 1.59
CA ASP A 126 17.02 -10.79 1.89
C ASP A 126 16.13 -10.59 0.65
N PHE A 127 16.71 -10.48 -0.55
CA PHE A 127 15.92 -10.48 -1.80
C PHE A 127 15.21 -11.81 -2.00
N TYR A 128 15.92 -12.93 -1.82
CA TYR A 128 15.34 -14.27 -1.94
C TYR A 128 14.17 -14.45 -0.96
N ASN A 129 14.38 -14.10 0.31
CA ASN A 129 13.38 -14.18 1.37
C ASN A 129 12.16 -13.28 1.10
N LEU A 130 12.39 -12.07 0.59
CA LEU A 130 11.33 -11.18 0.15
C LEU A 130 10.50 -11.81 -0.98
N GLY A 131 11.15 -12.36 -2.00
CA GLY A 131 10.49 -13.05 -3.12
C GLY A 131 9.62 -14.22 -2.63
N LYS A 132 10.17 -15.05 -1.74
CA LYS A 132 9.46 -16.19 -1.13
C LYS A 132 8.30 -15.77 -0.25
N THR A 133 8.45 -14.68 0.50
CA THR A 133 7.36 -14.12 1.32
C THR A 133 6.23 -13.60 0.43
N ILE A 134 6.53 -12.89 -0.66
CA ILE A 134 5.51 -12.44 -1.63
C ILE A 134 4.82 -13.64 -2.29
N GLN A 135 5.57 -14.66 -2.73
CA GLN A 135 5.00 -15.91 -3.26
C GLN A 135 4.02 -16.55 -2.26
N PHE A 136 4.43 -16.64 -0.99
CA PHE A 136 3.60 -17.21 0.06
C PHE A 136 2.30 -16.43 0.27
N MET A 137 2.38 -15.10 0.35
CA MET A 137 1.21 -14.24 0.51
C MET A 137 0.23 -14.38 -0.67
N LEU A 138 0.74 -14.45 -1.89
CA LEU A 138 -0.08 -14.66 -3.09
C LEU A 138 -0.80 -16.01 -3.05
N ALA A 139 -0.07 -17.09 -2.75
CA ALA A 139 -0.65 -18.43 -2.65
C ALA A 139 -1.73 -18.49 -1.55
N ARG A 140 -1.54 -17.82 -0.41
CA ARG A 140 -2.55 -17.78 0.68
C ARG A 140 -3.76 -16.90 0.41
N THR A 141 -3.75 -16.14 -0.67
CA THR A 141 -4.85 -15.23 -1.01
C THR A 141 -5.50 -15.55 -2.36
N GLU A 142 -5.06 -16.63 -3.03
CA GLU A 142 -5.47 -16.94 -4.40
C GLU A 142 -6.97 -17.24 -4.53
N ASP A 143 -7.57 -17.83 -3.51
CA ASP A 143 -8.99 -18.20 -3.49
C ASP A 143 -9.95 -17.01 -3.52
N TYR A 144 -9.50 -15.81 -3.09
CA TYR A 144 -10.36 -14.64 -2.93
C TYR A 144 -9.78 -13.33 -3.48
N ILE A 145 -8.52 -13.31 -3.92
CA ILE A 145 -7.91 -12.16 -4.58
C ILE A 145 -7.62 -12.50 -6.04
N THR A 146 -8.39 -11.90 -6.95
CA THR A 146 -8.13 -12.00 -8.39
C THR A 146 -7.15 -10.93 -8.88
N LEU A 147 -6.02 -11.41 -9.43
CA LEU A 147 -5.06 -10.58 -10.14
C LEU A 147 -5.42 -10.46 -11.63
N THR A 148 -5.22 -9.27 -12.19
CA THR A 148 -5.25 -9.09 -13.64
C THR A 148 -4.00 -9.70 -14.28
N ARG A 149 -4.08 -10.06 -15.57
CA ARG A 149 -2.92 -10.57 -16.33
C ARG A 149 -1.67 -9.68 -16.22
N ARG A 150 -1.87 -8.34 -16.17
CA ARG A 150 -0.77 -7.37 -15.99
C ARG A 150 -0.17 -7.43 -14.60
N GLU A 151 -1.00 -7.55 -13.56
CA GLU A 151 -0.54 -7.71 -12.17
C GLU A 151 0.22 -9.02 -11.99
N THR A 152 -0.30 -10.14 -12.51
CA THR A 152 0.36 -11.45 -12.48
C THR A 152 1.74 -11.40 -13.16
N TYR A 153 1.81 -10.86 -14.38
CA TYR A 153 3.08 -10.72 -15.10
C TYR A 153 4.09 -9.85 -14.35
N LEU A 154 3.63 -8.72 -13.81
CA LEU A 154 4.49 -7.80 -13.05
C LEU A 154 5.03 -8.47 -11.77
N LEU A 155 4.17 -9.12 -11.00
CA LEU A 155 4.54 -9.78 -9.75
C LEU A 155 5.47 -10.97 -10.00
N SER A 156 5.19 -11.81 -11.01
CA SER A 156 6.09 -12.90 -11.43
C SER A 156 7.48 -12.34 -11.73
N ARG A 157 7.57 -11.29 -12.56
CA ARG A 157 8.86 -10.69 -12.91
C ARG A 157 9.60 -10.13 -11.69
N ILE A 158 8.91 -9.52 -10.73
CA ILE A 158 9.52 -9.03 -9.48
C ILE A 158 10.07 -10.21 -8.67
N ILE A 159 9.28 -11.27 -8.52
CA ILE A 159 9.65 -12.49 -7.79
C ILE A 159 10.87 -13.15 -8.45
N ASP A 160 10.88 -13.38 -9.75
CA ASP A 160 11.99 -14.05 -10.47
C ASP A 160 13.31 -13.29 -10.27
N LYS A 161 13.27 -11.95 -10.30
CA LYS A 161 14.43 -11.09 -10.04
C LYS A 161 14.89 -11.17 -8.59
N CYS A 162 13.96 -11.22 -7.63
CA CYS A 162 14.26 -11.40 -6.21
C CYS A 162 14.88 -12.77 -5.91
N LEU A 163 14.39 -13.82 -6.57
CA LEU A 163 14.90 -15.19 -6.44
C LEU A 163 16.25 -15.39 -7.15
N GLY A 164 16.67 -14.44 -7.99
CA GLY A 164 17.95 -14.50 -8.69
C GLY A 164 18.01 -15.53 -9.81
N GLU A 165 16.86 -15.98 -10.34
CA GLU A 165 16.78 -17.00 -11.40
C GLU A 165 17.53 -16.58 -12.66
N ASN A 166 17.61 -15.27 -12.91
CA ASN A 166 18.45 -14.71 -13.96
C ASN A 166 19.55 -13.80 -13.36
N PRO A 167 20.83 -14.23 -13.35
CA PRO A 167 21.91 -13.45 -12.75
C PRO A 167 22.14 -12.10 -13.43
N LYS A 168 21.73 -11.94 -14.70
CA LYS A 168 21.86 -10.68 -15.45
C LYS A 168 20.75 -9.67 -15.11
N LYS A 169 19.71 -10.09 -14.39
CA LYS A 169 18.51 -9.26 -14.10
C LYS A 169 18.25 -9.11 -12.59
N LYS A 170 19.28 -9.13 -11.75
CA LYS A 170 19.13 -8.92 -10.31
C LYS A 170 18.83 -7.46 -9.95
N TYR A 171 18.14 -7.28 -8.82
CA TYR A 171 18.01 -5.97 -8.20
C TYR A 171 19.31 -5.53 -7.55
N LYS A 172 19.65 -4.25 -7.69
CA LYS A 172 20.82 -3.64 -7.03
C LYS A 172 20.52 -3.19 -5.60
N ASN A 173 19.26 -2.85 -5.33
CA ASN A 173 18.79 -2.38 -4.03
C ASN A 173 17.25 -2.49 -3.95
N LEU A 174 16.73 -2.45 -2.72
CA LEU A 174 15.29 -2.55 -2.45
C LEU A 174 14.46 -1.39 -3.03
N LYS A 175 15.06 -0.21 -3.25
CA LYS A 175 14.37 0.91 -3.91
C LYS A 175 13.90 0.56 -5.32
N GLN A 176 14.64 -0.30 -6.04
CA GLN A 176 14.21 -0.78 -7.37
C GLN A 176 12.96 -1.66 -7.28
N VAL A 177 12.91 -2.55 -6.28
CA VAL A 177 11.73 -3.40 -6.01
C VAL A 177 10.53 -2.53 -5.68
N HIS A 178 10.70 -1.56 -4.76
CA HIS A 178 9.65 -0.64 -4.36
C HIS A 178 9.08 0.17 -5.53
N LYS A 179 9.94 0.61 -6.47
CA LYS A 179 9.52 1.34 -7.69
C LYS A 179 8.75 0.47 -8.68
N GLU A 180 9.07 -0.80 -8.80
CA GLU A 180 8.36 -1.72 -9.71
C GLU A 180 7.02 -2.20 -9.13
N LEU A 181 6.89 -2.28 -7.80
CA LEU A 181 5.62 -2.64 -7.15
C LEU A 181 4.52 -1.61 -7.45
N PRO A 182 3.33 -2.06 -7.88
CA PRO A 182 2.29 -1.14 -8.29
C PRO A 182 1.68 -0.41 -7.09
N ASP A 183 1.39 0.87 -7.27
CA ASP A 183 0.68 1.68 -6.28
C ASP A 183 -0.82 1.66 -6.56
N ILE A 184 -1.53 0.69 -5.96
CA ILE A 184 -2.97 0.55 -6.19
C ILE A 184 -3.76 1.63 -5.44
N THR A 185 -3.31 2.02 -4.24
CA THR A 185 -3.95 3.05 -3.42
C THR A 185 -3.96 4.41 -4.12
N LEU A 186 -2.81 4.86 -4.63
CA LEU A 186 -2.71 6.13 -5.36
C LEU A 186 -3.51 6.11 -6.68
N LYS A 187 -3.55 4.96 -7.38
CA LYS A 187 -4.33 4.84 -8.62
C LYS A 187 -5.83 4.97 -8.36
N ARG A 188 -6.34 4.39 -7.27
CA ARG A 188 -7.76 4.49 -6.91
C ARG A 188 -8.13 5.91 -6.51
N VAL A 189 -7.33 6.57 -5.67
CA VAL A 189 -7.53 7.99 -5.29
C VAL A 189 -7.52 8.88 -6.54
N LYS A 190 -6.53 8.73 -7.42
CA LYS A 190 -6.48 9.49 -8.70
C LYS A 190 -7.70 9.21 -9.58
N LYS A 191 -8.15 7.96 -9.67
CA LYS A 191 -9.34 7.57 -10.45
C LYS A 191 -10.62 8.15 -9.84
N GLN A 192 -10.76 8.13 -8.52
CA GLN A 192 -11.88 8.75 -7.80
C GLN A 192 -11.88 10.27 -8.01
N ASN A 193 -10.74 10.95 -7.80
CA ASN A 193 -10.63 12.40 -8.02
C ASN A 193 -11.01 12.80 -9.45
N LYS A 194 -10.56 12.04 -10.47
CA LYS A 194 -10.98 12.27 -11.87
C LYS A 194 -12.49 12.11 -12.07
N LYS A 195 -13.12 11.11 -11.45
CA LYS A 195 -14.58 10.93 -11.50
C LYS A 195 -15.30 12.11 -10.83
N THR A 196 -14.84 12.56 -9.67
CA THR A 196 -15.42 13.71 -8.96
C THR A 196 -15.31 14.99 -9.79
N ILE A 197 -14.15 15.24 -10.42
CA ILE A 197 -13.94 16.38 -11.32
C ILE A 197 -14.90 16.33 -12.52
N LEU A 198 -15.09 15.15 -13.14
CA LEU A 198 -16.04 14.98 -14.25
C LEU A 198 -17.49 15.23 -13.84
N ILE A 199 -17.88 14.79 -12.64
CA ILE A 199 -19.23 15.05 -12.10
C ILE A 199 -19.43 16.55 -11.85
N ILE A 200 -18.45 17.22 -11.23
CA ILE A 200 -18.50 18.68 -11.01
C ILE A 200 -18.61 19.42 -12.34
N LEU A 201 -17.81 19.04 -13.35
CA LEU A 201 -17.87 19.65 -14.67
C LEU A 201 -19.24 19.48 -15.33
N ALA A 202 -19.84 18.29 -15.22
CA ALA A 202 -21.19 18.02 -15.74
C ALA A 202 -22.26 18.86 -15.03
N ILE A 203 -22.16 19.04 -13.71
CA ILE A 203 -23.06 19.89 -12.93
C ILE A 203 -22.93 21.36 -13.35
N VAL A 204 -21.70 21.86 -13.52
CA VAL A 204 -21.46 23.25 -13.96
C VAL A 204 -22.05 23.49 -15.36
N LEU A 205 -21.84 22.56 -16.30
CA LEU A 205 -22.41 22.64 -17.65
C LEU A 205 -23.95 22.61 -17.64
N ALA A 206 -24.56 21.83 -16.75
CA ALA A 206 -26.01 21.80 -16.58
C ALA A 206 -26.54 23.13 -16.01
N LEU A 207 -25.87 23.71 -15.00
CA LEU A 207 -26.27 24.99 -14.39
C LEU A 207 -26.12 26.16 -15.36
N THR A 208 -25.05 26.22 -16.15
CA THR A 208 -24.87 27.29 -17.16
C THR A 208 -25.84 27.14 -18.33
N GLY A 209 -26.18 25.90 -18.73
CA GLY A 209 -27.23 25.63 -19.71
C GLY A 209 -28.64 26.03 -19.25
N ILE A 210 -28.93 25.96 -17.94
CA ILE A 210 -30.21 26.43 -17.38
C ILE A 210 -30.30 27.96 -17.42
N CYS A 211 -29.20 28.68 -17.19
CA CYS A 211 -29.20 30.15 -17.22
C CYS A 211 -29.46 30.73 -18.61
N THR A 212 -28.98 30.09 -19.68
CA THR A 212 -29.23 30.57 -21.05
C THR A 212 -30.65 30.28 -21.52
N VAL A 213 -31.27 29.18 -21.07
CA VAL A 213 -32.67 28.87 -21.38
C VAL A 213 -33.64 29.79 -20.62
N LYS A 214 -33.31 30.16 -19.38
CA LYS A 214 -34.15 31.08 -18.59
C LYS A 214 -34.09 32.52 -19.11
N ALA A 215 -32.95 32.95 -19.66
CA ALA A 215 -32.83 34.25 -20.32
C ALA A 215 -33.54 34.35 -21.68
N ALA A 216 -33.77 33.22 -22.36
CA ALA A 216 -34.54 33.18 -23.61
C ALA A 216 -36.06 33.10 -23.40
N ALA A 217 -36.53 32.78 -22.19
CA ALA A 217 -37.95 32.62 -21.88
C ALA A 217 -38.64 33.90 -21.35
N ASP A 218 -37.88 34.93 -20.92
CA ASP A 218 -38.44 36.21 -20.41
C ASP A 218 -38.48 37.34 -21.45
N GLY A 219 -38.20 37.05 -22.72
CA GLY A 219 -38.33 38.00 -23.82
C GLY A 219 -39.78 38.15 -24.31
N GLY A 220 -40.63 38.88 -23.58
CA GLY A 220 -41.93 39.26 -24.13
C GLY A 220 -42.94 39.90 -23.19
N LYS A 221 -42.78 41.20 -22.89
CA LYS A 221 -43.90 42.15 -22.71
C LYS A 221 -43.40 43.59 -22.87
N ASN A 222 -43.73 44.19 -24.01
CA ASN A 222 -43.60 45.63 -24.26
C ASN A 222 -44.46 46.40 -23.25
N ILE A 223 -43.84 47.21 -22.40
CA ILE A 223 -44.53 48.27 -21.66
C ILE A 223 -44.22 49.58 -22.39
N SER A 224 -45.26 50.09 -23.04
CA SER A 224 -45.30 51.38 -23.74
C SER A 224 -45.02 52.52 -22.77
N GLY A 225 -44.26 53.53 -23.19
CA GLY A 225 -43.85 54.71 -22.42
C GLY A 225 -44.97 55.68 -22.01
N LYS A 226 -46.14 55.18 -21.63
CA LYS A 226 -47.29 55.95 -21.12
C LYS A 226 -47.58 55.71 -19.64
N ASP A 227 -46.97 54.71 -18.99
CA ASP A 227 -47.29 54.36 -17.59
C ASP A 227 -46.38 55.01 -16.54
N ILE A 228 -45.38 55.82 -16.93
CA ILE A 228 -44.44 56.47 -15.99
C ILE A 228 -44.95 57.83 -15.49
N TYR A 229 -45.94 58.45 -16.15
CA TYR A 229 -46.42 59.81 -15.83
C TYR A 229 -47.60 59.87 -14.85
N LEU A 230 -48.15 58.72 -14.41
CA LEU A 230 -49.31 58.68 -13.52
C LEU A 230 -48.98 58.40 -12.05
N THR A 231 -47.75 57.98 -11.70
CA THR A 231 -47.39 57.63 -10.32
C THR A 231 -46.81 58.82 -9.52
N TYR A 232 -46.43 59.92 -10.16
CA TYR A 232 -45.83 61.08 -9.49
C TYR A 232 -46.79 62.24 -9.19
N LYS A 233 -48.11 62.07 -9.43
CA LYS A 233 -49.09 63.16 -9.30
C LYS A 233 -50.21 62.90 -8.27
N GLN A 234 -50.07 61.87 -7.44
CA GLN A 234 -51.02 61.55 -6.35
C GLN A 234 -50.37 61.52 -4.95
N ALA A 235 -49.21 62.15 -4.78
CA ALA A 235 -48.51 62.23 -3.49
C ALA A 235 -48.35 63.66 -2.96
N ASP A 236 -49.00 64.66 -3.56
CA ASP A 236 -48.93 66.08 -3.17
C ASP A 236 -50.31 66.70 -2.82
N GLU A 237 -51.36 65.90 -2.54
CA GLU A 237 -52.69 66.42 -2.14
C GLU A 237 -53.35 65.71 -0.94
N GLU A 238 -52.58 65.13 0.00
CA GLU A 238 -53.07 64.83 1.37
C GLU A 238 -52.03 65.18 2.45
#